data_AF-A0A1Q7LSI7-F1
#
_entry.id   AF-A0A1Q7LSI7-F1
#
_cell.length_a   1.000
_cell.length_b   1.000
_cell.length_c   1.000
_cell.angle_alpha   90.00
_cell.angle_beta   90.00
_cell.angle_gamma   90.00
#
_symmetry.space_group_name_H-M   'P 1'
#
loop_
_entity.id
_entity.type
_entity.pdbx_description
1 polymer ?
#
loop_
_entity_poly.entity_id
_entity_poly.type
_entity_poly.pdbx_seq_one_letter_code
_entity_poly.pdbx_strand_id
1 'polypeptide(L)'
;MQKTQYDMAVEQFQRAADIMKLDPNVQEILRKPRRILSVNFPVKMDDGRILLYQGFRSQHNNALGPYKGGIRFHPNVTIDEVKALSMWMTWKCAVAGVPFGGAKGGVTVNPKQLSHRELENLSRSFFSMISEIVGPYRDIPAPDVYTDSQTMAWFMDEYSKQEKNNAFAVVTGKPLIIGGSLGRDSATGRGVSITIEEAARHLKIDLKKATCAVQGFGNVGSWAFEFLEQAGVKVVAVSDSRGGAYKKTGLWFNEVAAYKKKTGSIVNLPGSQPITNEELLELDVDILVPSALEDVITRDNAKSIKAKLIAEGANGPTTPEADDILFKNNVTVIPDILANSGGVSTSYLEWVQNLQHLYWTAEEVDHRLKAIMVKAFAEAYKTSQEYNVDMRTGAYIYAIGKVRDAMKIRGWF
;
A
#
# COMPACT_ATOMS: atom_id res chain seq x y z
N MET A 1 21.20 9.21 -18.49
CA MET A 1 20.92 9.20 -17.04
C MET A 1 19.96 8.07 -16.76
N GLN A 2 20.16 7.33 -15.66
CA GLN A 2 19.23 6.31 -15.20
C GLN A 2 17.94 6.99 -14.71
N LYS A 3 16.76 6.51 -15.11
CA LYS A 3 15.46 7.06 -14.65
C LYS A 3 15.37 6.89 -13.13
N THR A 4 14.93 7.94 -12.43
CA THR A 4 14.65 7.89 -10.99
C THR A 4 13.25 7.32 -10.74
N GLN A 5 12.96 6.91 -9.50
CA GLN A 5 11.59 6.52 -9.11
C GLN A 5 10.57 7.66 -9.30
N TYR A 6 11.01 8.91 -9.15
CA TYR A 6 10.15 10.07 -9.38
C TYR A 6 9.80 10.23 -10.85
N ASP A 7 10.74 9.98 -11.76
CA ASP A 7 10.46 9.98 -13.20
C ASP A 7 9.41 8.92 -13.57
N MET A 8 9.49 7.73 -12.96
CA MET A 8 8.50 6.66 -13.15
C MET A 8 7.10 7.07 -12.64
N ALA A 9 7.01 7.68 -11.45
CA ALA A 9 5.74 8.15 -10.92
C ALA A 9 5.10 9.24 -11.82
N VAL A 10 5.92 10.15 -12.35
CA VAL A 10 5.48 11.19 -13.29
C VAL A 10 5.03 10.59 -14.63
N GLU A 11 5.70 9.56 -15.13
CA GLU A 11 5.34 8.85 -16.37
C GLU A 11 3.98 8.14 -16.25
N GLN A 12 3.73 7.48 -15.12
CA GLN A 12 2.42 6.87 -14.84
C GLN A 12 1.30 7.92 -14.77
N PHE A 13 1.57 9.04 -14.08
CA PHE A 13 0.65 10.18 -14.05
C PHE A 13 0.39 10.73 -15.47
N GLN A 14 1.44 10.93 -16.26
CA GLN A 14 1.35 11.46 -17.62
C GLN A 14 0.47 10.59 -18.51
N ARG A 15 0.66 9.27 -18.52
CA ARG A 15 -0.12 8.33 -19.34
C ARG A 15 -1.61 8.52 -19.12
N ALA A 16 -2.06 8.59 -17.86
CA ALA A 16 -3.46 8.82 -17.53
C ALA A 16 -3.92 10.25 -17.87
N ALA A 17 -3.09 11.26 -17.60
CA ALA A 17 -3.38 12.66 -17.88
C ALA A 17 -3.60 12.93 -19.38
N ASP A 18 -2.82 12.29 -20.25
CA ASP A 18 -2.94 12.42 -21.71
C ASP A 18 -4.24 11.80 -22.22
N ILE A 19 -4.57 10.60 -21.74
CA ILE A 19 -5.80 9.88 -22.12
C ILE A 19 -7.04 10.69 -21.74
N MET A 20 -7.06 11.26 -20.53
CA MET A 20 -8.17 12.09 -20.07
C MET A 20 -8.14 13.54 -20.60
N LYS A 21 -7.14 13.88 -21.43
CA LYS A 21 -6.90 15.23 -21.98
C LYS A 21 -6.91 16.30 -20.88
N LEU A 22 -6.17 16.04 -19.81
CA LEU A 22 -6.07 16.96 -18.67
C LEU A 22 -5.44 18.28 -19.12
N ASP A 23 -6.00 19.40 -18.65
CA ASP A 23 -5.46 20.74 -18.92
C ASP A 23 -3.95 20.82 -18.61
N PRO A 24 -3.10 21.29 -19.55
CA PRO A 24 -1.65 21.33 -19.35
C PRO A 24 -1.21 22.10 -18.10
N ASN A 25 -1.93 23.15 -17.70
CA ASN A 25 -1.62 23.90 -16.48
C ASN A 25 -1.86 23.04 -15.24
N VAL A 26 -2.93 22.25 -15.24
CA VAL A 26 -3.22 21.30 -14.15
C VAL A 26 -2.19 20.17 -14.14
N GLN A 27 -1.75 19.70 -15.32
CA GLN A 27 -0.67 18.74 -15.41
C GLN A 27 0.60 19.26 -14.73
N GLU A 28 1.02 20.48 -15.03
CA GLU A 28 2.21 21.09 -14.41
C GLU A 28 2.12 21.17 -12.88
N ILE A 29 0.94 21.49 -12.35
CA ILE A 29 0.71 21.52 -10.90
C ILE A 29 0.81 20.12 -10.30
N LEU A 30 0.15 19.12 -10.91
CA LEU A 30 0.06 17.77 -10.37
C LEU A 30 1.32 16.92 -10.58
N ARG A 31 2.24 17.33 -11.44
CA ARG A 31 3.56 16.68 -11.56
C ARG A 31 4.43 16.87 -10.33
N LYS A 32 4.25 17.97 -9.59
CA LYS A 32 5.21 18.41 -8.56
C LYS A 32 4.57 18.33 -7.18
N PRO A 33 5.29 17.80 -6.18
CA PRO A 33 4.84 17.93 -4.81
C PRO A 33 4.71 19.39 -4.41
N ARG A 34 3.63 19.73 -3.71
CA ARG A 34 3.37 21.08 -3.20
C ARG A 34 4.43 21.57 -2.23
N ARG A 35 5.02 20.67 -1.45
CA ARG A 35 6.08 20.99 -0.48
C ARG A 35 6.98 19.80 -0.23
N ILE A 36 8.27 20.05 -0.07
CA ILE A 36 9.24 19.07 0.41
C ILE A 36 10.06 19.73 1.52
N LEU A 37 10.07 19.12 2.69
CA LEU A 37 10.91 19.53 3.82
C LEU A 37 12.10 18.57 3.92
N SER A 38 13.31 19.11 3.95
CA SER A 38 14.55 18.38 4.23
C SER A 38 15.14 18.90 5.53
N VAL A 39 15.46 18.00 6.45
CA VAL A 39 15.96 18.34 7.78
C VAL A 39 17.22 17.55 8.08
N ASN A 40 18.16 18.19 8.77
CA ASN A 40 19.30 17.54 9.39
C ASN A 40 19.16 17.69 10.89
N PHE A 41 19.35 16.61 11.64
CA PHE A 41 19.16 16.63 13.09
C PHE A 41 20.19 15.75 13.80
N PRO A 42 20.77 16.23 14.90
CA PRO A 42 21.72 15.47 15.69
C PRO A 42 21.01 14.44 16.56
N VAL A 43 21.59 13.25 16.71
CA VAL A 43 21.15 12.21 17.64
C VAL A 43 22.34 11.80 18.50
N LYS A 44 22.14 11.82 19.82
CA LYS A 44 23.14 11.35 20.78
C LYS A 44 23.07 9.82 20.88
N MET A 45 24.19 9.17 20.59
CA MET A 45 24.39 7.73 20.60
C MET A 45 24.66 7.22 22.02
N ASP A 46 24.58 5.91 22.21
CA ASP A 46 24.77 5.26 23.49
C ASP A 46 26.19 5.42 24.05
N ASP A 47 27.18 5.48 23.16
CA ASP A 47 28.59 5.72 23.48
C ASP A 47 28.93 7.21 23.69
N GLY A 48 27.93 8.09 23.65
CA GLY A 48 28.08 9.53 23.85
C GLY A 48 28.45 10.33 22.60
N ARG A 49 28.74 9.68 21.46
CA ARG A 49 28.93 10.39 20.18
C ARG A 49 27.62 11.07 19.75
N ILE A 50 27.73 12.11 18.94
CA ILE A 50 26.59 12.73 18.26
C ILE A 50 26.73 12.45 16.77
N LEU A 51 25.71 11.83 16.18
CA LEU A 51 25.64 11.58 14.74
C LEU A 51 24.57 12.49 14.13
N LEU A 52 24.84 13.01 12.94
CA LEU A 52 23.88 13.83 12.18
C LEU A 52 23.13 12.93 11.21
N TYR A 53 21.80 12.95 11.26
CA TYR A 53 20.93 12.22 10.33
C TYR A 53 20.18 13.18 9.43
N GLN A 54 19.91 12.74 8.19
CA GLN A 54 19.10 13.44 7.23
C GLN A 54 17.72 12.80 7.13
N GLY A 55 16.68 13.64 7.14
CA GLY A 55 15.30 13.22 6.98
C GLY A 55 14.53 14.11 6.00
N PHE A 56 13.45 13.56 5.46
CA PHE A 56 12.59 14.20 4.46
C PHE A 56 11.11 14.03 4.80
N ARG A 57 10.30 15.03 4.44
CA ARG A 57 8.83 14.93 4.39
C ARG A 57 8.32 15.62 3.11
N SER A 58 7.83 14.84 2.15
CA SER A 58 7.20 15.32 0.92
C SER A 58 5.69 15.30 1.07
N GLN A 59 5.05 16.43 0.75
CA GLN A 59 3.62 16.67 0.76
C GLN A 59 3.18 16.98 -0.67
N HIS A 60 2.53 16.03 -1.33
CA HIS A 60 2.26 16.11 -2.76
C HIS A 60 1.06 17.01 -3.08
N ASN A 61 -0.13 16.61 -2.65
CA ASN A 61 -1.36 17.38 -2.87
C ASN A 61 -2.34 17.15 -1.71
N ASN A 62 -3.04 18.19 -1.26
CA ASN A 62 -4.04 18.16 -0.17
C ASN A 62 -5.41 18.72 -0.59
N ALA A 63 -5.75 18.64 -1.88
CA ALA A 63 -7.02 19.15 -2.39
C ALA A 63 -8.22 18.42 -1.76
N LEU A 64 -8.11 17.10 -1.54
CA LEU A 64 -9.15 16.24 -0.98
C LEU A 64 -9.18 16.20 0.56
N GLY A 65 -8.16 16.72 1.24
CA GLY A 65 -8.05 16.65 2.71
C GLY A 65 -6.59 16.69 3.17
N PRO A 66 -6.32 16.46 4.47
CA PRO A 66 -4.96 16.52 5.01
C PRO A 66 -4.06 15.46 4.37
N TYR A 67 -2.76 15.71 4.38
CA TYR A 67 -1.81 14.78 3.79
C TYR A 67 -1.76 13.45 4.57
N LYS A 68 -1.56 12.34 3.87
CA LYS A 68 -1.40 11.03 4.48
C LYS A 68 -0.23 10.29 3.85
N GLY A 69 0.61 9.72 4.71
CA GLY A 69 1.53 8.66 4.29
C GLY A 69 2.66 8.37 5.25
N GLY A 70 3.27 7.21 5.04
CA GLY A 70 4.21 6.60 5.99
C GLY A 70 5.55 7.32 6.12
N ILE A 71 6.31 6.94 7.15
CA ILE A 71 7.70 7.34 7.38
C ILE A 71 8.58 6.09 7.29
N ARG A 72 9.54 6.10 6.38
CA ARG A 72 10.48 4.99 6.14
C ARG A 72 11.84 5.24 6.79
N PHE A 73 12.39 4.26 7.47
CA PHE A 73 13.78 4.28 7.91
C PHE A 73 14.58 3.32 7.04
N HIS A 74 15.47 3.82 6.18
CA HIS A 74 16.26 2.95 5.31
C HIS A 74 17.57 3.62 4.89
N PRO A 75 18.69 2.89 4.76
CA PRO A 75 19.98 3.50 4.40
C PRO A 75 19.99 4.15 3.02
N ASN A 76 19.08 3.74 2.12
CA ASN A 76 19.00 4.25 0.74
C ASN A 76 17.86 5.27 0.54
N VAL A 77 17.27 5.82 1.60
CA VAL A 77 16.23 6.86 1.43
C VAL A 77 16.81 8.04 0.66
N THR A 78 16.14 8.45 -0.41
CA THR A 78 16.47 9.64 -1.20
C THR A 78 15.28 10.60 -1.30
N ILE A 79 15.55 11.86 -1.64
CA ILE A 79 14.49 12.86 -1.86
C ILE A 79 13.56 12.46 -3.01
N ASP A 80 14.09 11.89 -4.10
CA ASP A 80 13.29 11.49 -5.27
C ASP A 80 12.39 10.29 -4.98
N GLU A 81 12.86 9.31 -4.20
CA GLU A 81 12.01 8.23 -3.68
C GLU A 81 10.83 8.79 -2.86
N VAL A 82 11.11 9.70 -1.92
CA VAL A 82 10.06 10.27 -1.05
C VAL A 82 9.07 11.11 -1.85
N LYS A 83 9.52 11.82 -2.90
CA LYS A 83 8.64 12.53 -3.84
C LYS A 83 7.73 11.57 -4.60
N ALA A 84 8.29 10.52 -5.20
CA ALA A 84 7.54 9.50 -5.95
C ALA A 84 6.44 8.87 -5.09
N LEU A 85 6.82 8.40 -3.90
CA LEU A 85 5.89 7.76 -2.96
C LEU A 85 4.79 8.72 -2.47
N SER A 86 5.09 10.01 -2.29
CA SER A 86 4.08 11.01 -1.91
C SER A 86 3.04 11.25 -3.01
N MET A 87 3.46 11.20 -4.28
CA MET A 87 2.57 11.27 -5.44
C MET A 87 1.67 10.03 -5.49
N TRP A 88 2.23 8.82 -5.40
CA TRP A 88 1.43 7.59 -5.36
C TRP A 88 0.44 7.55 -4.20
N MET A 89 0.80 8.08 -3.02
CA MET A 89 -0.15 8.20 -1.91
C MET A 89 -1.33 9.11 -2.24
N THR A 90 -1.15 10.15 -3.06
CA THR A 90 -2.25 11.01 -3.50
C THR A 90 -3.26 10.21 -4.31
N TRP A 91 -2.76 9.43 -5.28
CA TRP A 91 -3.62 8.61 -6.14
C TRP A 91 -4.28 7.48 -5.38
N LYS A 92 -3.53 6.78 -4.52
CA LYS A 92 -4.03 5.71 -3.66
C LYS A 92 -5.18 6.18 -2.76
N CYS A 93 -4.99 7.31 -2.05
CA CYS A 93 -6.05 7.90 -1.23
C CYS A 93 -7.28 8.30 -2.06
N ALA A 94 -7.07 8.92 -3.23
CA ALA A 94 -8.15 9.38 -4.09
C ALA A 94 -8.98 8.22 -4.67
N VAL A 95 -8.33 7.15 -5.13
CA VAL A 95 -8.97 5.90 -5.61
C VAL A 95 -9.76 5.25 -4.49
N ALA A 96 -9.14 5.05 -3.32
CA ALA A 96 -9.81 4.47 -2.16
C ALA A 96 -11.01 5.32 -1.70
N GLY A 97 -11.05 6.60 -2.06
CA GLY A 97 -12.14 7.50 -1.70
C GLY A 97 -12.09 7.98 -0.26
N VAL A 98 -10.92 7.89 0.38
CA VAL A 98 -10.68 8.47 1.70
C VAL A 98 -10.33 9.96 1.57
N PRO A 99 -10.75 10.82 2.51
CA PRO A 99 -10.59 12.27 2.44
C PRO A 99 -9.16 12.71 2.80
N PHE A 100 -8.18 12.21 2.05
CA PHE A 100 -6.77 12.50 2.27
C PHE A 100 -6.07 12.92 0.99
N GLY A 101 -5.06 13.77 1.18
CA GLY A 101 -3.99 13.99 0.22
C GLY A 101 -2.90 12.92 0.30
N GLY A 102 -1.79 13.14 -0.41
CA GLY A 102 -0.64 12.25 -0.39
C GLY A 102 0.61 12.88 0.23
N ALA A 103 1.27 12.15 1.12
CA ALA A 103 2.57 12.49 1.64
C ALA A 103 3.46 11.25 1.78
N LYS A 104 4.75 11.47 1.99
CA LYS A 104 5.69 10.45 2.43
C LYS A 104 6.81 11.11 3.21
N GLY A 105 7.39 10.41 4.16
CA GLY A 105 8.65 10.82 4.78
C GLY A 105 9.65 9.68 4.85
N GLY A 106 10.88 10.01 5.15
CA GLY A 106 11.88 9.01 5.46
C GLY A 106 13.15 9.60 6.05
N VAL A 107 13.93 8.74 6.69
CA VAL A 107 15.23 9.05 7.28
C VAL A 107 16.26 8.09 6.69
N THR A 108 17.38 8.66 6.25
CA THR A 108 18.51 7.89 5.70
C THR A 108 19.27 7.26 6.87
N VAL A 109 18.86 6.06 7.28
CA VAL A 109 19.41 5.34 8.44
C VAL A 109 19.24 3.84 8.30
N ASN A 110 20.20 3.06 8.83
CA ASN A 110 20.03 1.63 9.04
C ASN A 110 19.59 1.35 10.49
N PRO A 111 18.28 1.12 10.75
CA PRO A 111 17.78 0.96 12.12
C PRO A 111 18.29 -0.31 12.81
N LYS A 112 18.81 -1.29 12.05
CA LYS A 112 19.40 -2.52 12.62
C LYS A 112 20.74 -2.29 13.30
N GLN A 113 21.37 -1.13 13.07
CA GLN A 113 22.62 -0.73 13.71
C GLN A 113 22.39 0.15 14.94
N LEU A 114 21.14 0.45 15.28
CA LEU A 114 20.78 1.28 16.41
C LEU A 114 20.27 0.41 17.56
N SER A 115 20.64 0.79 18.78
CA SER A 115 19.96 0.27 19.95
C SER A 115 18.51 0.77 20.00
N HIS A 116 17.69 0.14 20.83
CA HIS A 116 16.30 0.59 21.03
C HIS A 116 16.22 2.05 21.50
N ARG A 117 17.13 2.46 22.38
CA ARG A 117 17.21 3.83 22.90
C ARG A 117 17.63 4.83 21.83
N GLU A 118 18.61 4.46 21.01
CA GLU A 118 19.06 5.30 19.89
C GLU A 118 17.97 5.46 18.83
N LEU A 119 17.23 4.39 18.55
CA LEU A 119 16.08 4.43 17.64
C LEU A 119 14.95 5.31 18.16
N GLU A 120 14.64 5.24 19.46
CA GLU A 120 13.69 6.15 20.11
C GLU A 120 14.14 7.60 19.98
N ASN A 121 15.39 7.90 20.34
CA ASN A 121 15.95 9.25 20.27
C ASN A 121 15.94 9.81 18.84
N LEU A 122 16.32 8.99 17.86
CA LEU A 122 16.25 9.34 16.44
C LEU A 122 14.82 9.64 16.01
N SER A 123 13.88 8.79 16.41
CA SER A 123 12.46 8.93 16.07
C SER A 123 11.89 10.23 16.62
N ARG A 124 12.13 10.53 17.90
CA ARG A 124 11.69 11.77 18.55
C ARG A 124 12.31 13.01 17.91
N SER A 125 13.62 12.98 17.69
CA SER A 125 14.35 14.10 17.08
C SER A 125 13.83 14.39 15.68
N PHE A 126 13.65 13.35 14.85
CA PHE A 126 13.07 13.51 13.52
C PHE A 126 11.64 14.08 13.56
N PHE A 127 10.78 13.52 14.42
CA PHE A 127 9.38 13.93 14.49
C PHE A 127 9.24 15.38 14.94
N SER A 128 10.06 15.81 15.89
CA SER A 128 10.15 17.21 16.32
C SER A 128 10.49 18.15 15.17
N MET A 129 11.42 17.77 14.28
CA MET A 129 11.79 18.59 13.12
C MET A 129 10.67 18.74 12.08
N ILE A 130 9.78 17.75 11.95
CA ILE A 130 8.69 17.79 10.97
C ILE A 130 7.36 18.25 11.57
N SER A 131 7.28 18.46 12.88
CA SER A 131 6.04 18.79 13.59
C SER A 131 5.40 20.10 13.11
N GLU A 132 6.20 21.04 12.60
CA GLU A 132 5.72 22.30 12.02
C GLU A 132 4.70 22.13 10.88
N ILE A 133 4.85 21.04 10.11
CA ILE A 133 4.00 20.73 8.96
C ILE A 133 3.11 19.51 9.18
N VAL A 134 3.23 18.87 10.34
CA VAL A 134 2.47 17.68 10.77
C VAL A 134 1.38 18.06 11.75
N GLY A 135 0.27 17.33 11.71
CA GLY A 135 -0.84 17.56 12.62
C GLY A 135 -2.10 16.80 12.21
N PRO A 136 -3.03 16.57 13.14
CA PRO A 136 -4.22 15.73 12.91
C PRO A 136 -5.13 16.23 11.78
N TYR A 137 -5.06 17.52 11.44
CA TYR A 137 -5.81 18.15 10.34
C TYR A 137 -4.91 18.69 9.22
N ARG A 138 -3.60 18.36 9.23
CA ARG A 138 -2.62 18.88 8.27
C ARG A 138 -1.91 17.77 7.51
N ASP A 139 -1.21 16.90 8.23
CA ASP A 139 -0.43 15.79 7.68
C ASP A 139 -0.32 14.69 8.74
N ILE A 140 -0.72 13.47 8.39
CA ILE A 140 -0.86 12.33 9.31
C ILE A 140 0.10 11.20 8.91
N PRO A 141 1.26 11.10 9.58
CA PRO A 141 2.18 10.00 9.37
C PRO A 141 1.62 8.59 9.68
N ALA A 142 2.35 7.58 9.22
CA ALA A 142 2.07 6.15 9.41
C ALA A 142 3.38 5.35 9.43
N PRO A 143 3.34 4.06 9.83
CA PRO A 143 4.43 3.13 9.60
C PRO A 143 4.70 2.93 8.11
N ASP A 144 5.94 2.56 7.80
CA ASP A 144 6.43 2.09 6.50
C ASP A 144 7.62 1.14 6.74
N VAL A 145 8.47 0.92 5.73
CA VAL A 145 9.64 0.04 5.85
C VAL A 145 10.52 0.45 7.03
N TYR A 146 10.77 -0.52 7.92
CA TYR A 146 11.50 -0.42 9.19
C TYR A 146 11.00 0.65 10.17
N THR A 147 9.72 1.02 10.10
CA THR A 147 9.00 1.65 11.21
C THR A 147 7.75 0.83 11.54
N ASP A 148 7.29 0.93 12.78
CA ASP A 148 6.24 0.06 13.31
C ASP A 148 5.33 0.82 14.28
N SER A 149 4.46 0.08 14.98
CA SER A 149 3.55 0.66 15.97
C SER A 149 4.28 1.31 17.14
N GLN A 150 5.43 0.77 17.56
CA GLN A 150 6.25 1.38 18.60
C GLN A 150 6.82 2.73 18.13
N THR A 151 7.28 2.81 16.88
CA THR A 151 7.75 4.07 16.28
C THR A 151 6.64 5.12 16.26
N MET A 152 5.41 4.73 15.90
CA MET A 152 4.24 5.63 15.92
C MET A 152 3.88 6.08 17.33
N ALA A 153 4.08 5.24 18.34
CA ALA A 153 3.87 5.62 19.74
C ALA A 153 4.81 6.76 20.15
N TRP A 154 6.10 6.67 19.80
CA TRP A 154 7.07 7.73 20.07
C TRP A 154 6.76 9.03 19.33
N PHE A 155 6.36 8.94 18.07
CA PHE A 155 5.93 10.10 17.27
C PHE A 155 4.72 10.82 17.91
N MET A 156 3.71 10.05 18.30
CA MET A 156 2.51 10.58 18.95
C MET A 156 2.84 11.24 20.30
N ASP A 157 3.67 10.60 21.12
CA ASP A 157 4.10 11.14 22.41
C ASP A 157 4.93 12.42 22.26
N GLU A 158 5.87 12.45 21.31
CA GLU A 158 6.69 13.64 21.04
C GLU A 158 5.84 14.85 20.62
N TYR A 159 4.89 14.63 19.72
CA TYR A 159 3.95 15.69 19.31
C TYR A 159 3.04 16.14 20.46
N SER A 160 2.52 15.19 21.24
CA SER A 160 1.63 15.46 22.37
C SER A 160 2.29 16.34 23.43
N LYS A 161 3.60 16.14 23.67
CA LYS A 161 4.41 17.01 24.54
C LYS A 161 4.49 18.45 24.03
N GLN A 162 4.68 18.63 22.73
CA GLN A 162 4.77 19.95 22.09
C GLN A 162 3.44 20.70 22.14
N GLU A 163 2.34 20.01 21.81
CA GLU A 163 0.98 20.58 21.80
C GLU A 163 0.32 20.65 23.18
N LYS A 164 0.96 20.07 24.21
CA LYS A 164 0.43 19.97 25.58
C LYS A 164 -0.97 19.33 25.65
N ASN A 165 -1.24 18.37 24.78
CA ASN A 165 -2.48 17.58 24.73
C ASN A 165 -2.21 16.17 24.21
N ASN A 166 -3.13 15.23 24.45
CA ASN A 166 -3.02 13.87 23.91
C ASN A 166 -3.48 13.82 22.44
N ALA A 167 -2.54 13.99 21.52
CA ALA A 167 -2.81 14.14 20.09
C ALA A 167 -2.93 12.78 19.36
N PHE A 168 -3.81 11.89 19.79
CA PHE A 168 -3.90 10.52 19.25
C PHE A 168 -4.14 10.44 17.73
N ALA A 169 -4.77 11.45 17.13
CA ALA A 169 -5.03 11.50 15.70
C ALA A 169 -3.83 12.00 14.84
N VAL A 170 -2.70 12.40 15.44
CA VAL A 170 -1.56 12.95 14.68
C VAL A 170 -0.86 11.90 13.82
N VAL A 171 -0.88 10.63 14.24
CA VAL A 171 -0.35 9.49 13.49
C VAL A 171 -1.33 8.32 13.54
N THR A 172 -1.24 7.45 12.54
CA THR A 172 -1.99 6.18 12.49
C THR A 172 -1.02 5.01 12.59
N GLY A 173 -1.50 3.83 12.98
CA GLY A 173 -0.69 2.64 13.19
C GLY A 173 -0.14 2.51 14.57
N LYS A 174 -0.85 3.08 15.53
CA LYS A 174 -0.49 3.03 16.95
C LYS A 174 -0.85 1.66 17.55
N PRO A 175 -0.21 1.28 18.66
CA PRO A 175 -0.69 0.19 19.51
C PRO A 175 -2.15 0.45 19.97
N LEU A 176 -2.92 -0.63 20.15
CA LEU A 176 -4.34 -0.53 20.53
C LEU A 176 -4.56 0.28 21.81
N ILE A 177 -3.69 0.09 22.82
CA ILE A 177 -3.80 0.75 24.13
C ILE A 177 -3.65 2.29 24.08
N ILE A 178 -3.12 2.84 22.98
CA ILE A 178 -2.94 4.29 22.78
C ILE A 178 -3.59 4.77 21.47
N GLY A 179 -4.77 4.24 21.18
CA GLY A 179 -5.62 4.71 20.07
C GLY A 179 -5.34 4.07 18.72
N GLY A 180 -4.78 2.86 18.70
CA GLY A 180 -4.76 2.01 17.51
C GLY A 180 -6.15 1.50 17.13
N SER A 181 -6.33 1.06 15.88
CA SER A 181 -7.58 0.44 15.41
C SER A 181 -7.45 -1.08 15.34
N LEU A 182 -8.52 -1.78 15.73
CA LEU A 182 -8.69 -3.21 15.41
C LEU A 182 -8.73 -3.43 13.89
N GLY A 183 -8.45 -4.66 13.45
CA GLY A 183 -8.50 -5.05 12.04
C GLY A 183 -7.34 -4.54 11.18
N ARG A 184 -6.37 -3.80 11.74
CA ARG A 184 -5.25 -3.22 10.99
C ARG A 184 -4.37 -4.28 10.30
N ASP A 185 -4.03 -5.34 11.02
CA ASP A 185 -3.07 -6.35 10.54
C ASP A 185 -3.58 -7.08 9.29
N SER A 186 -4.88 -7.37 9.25
CA SER A 186 -5.53 -8.08 8.15
C SER A 186 -6.03 -7.16 7.03
N ALA A 187 -6.06 -5.84 7.25
CA ALA A 187 -6.73 -4.88 6.38
C ALA A 187 -6.29 -4.95 4.92
N THR A 188 -4.99 -5.05 4.64
CA THR A 188 -4.47 -5.09 3.27
C THR A 188 -4.85 -6.38 2.55
N GLY A 189 -4.64 -7.55 3.18
CA GLY A 189 -5.04 -8.84 2.60
C GLY A 189 -6.55 -8.96 2.42
N ARG A 190 -7.33 -8.39 3.35
CA ARG A 190 -8.78 -8.27 3.24
C ARG A 190 -9.19 -7.38 2.07
N GLY A 191 -8.53 -6.24 1.87
CA GLY A 191 -8.72 -5.37 0.71
C GLY A 191 -8.53 -6.12 -0.62
N VAL A 192 -7.46 -6.90 -0.73
CA VAL A 192 -7.19 -7.77 -1.89
C VAL A 192 -8.35 -8.75 -2.11
N SER A 193 -8.75 -9.49 -1.07
CA SER A 193 -9.87 -10.44 -1.14
C SER A 193 -11.18 -9.78 -1.58
N ILE A 194 -11.54 -8.62 -0.99
CA ILE A 194 -12.75 -7.89 -1.36
C ILE A 194 -12.71 -7.48 -2.84
N THR A 195 -11.59 -6.96 -3.32
CA THR A 195 -11.49 -6.54 -4.73
C THR A 195 -11.55 -7.73 -5.69
N ILE A 196 -11.02 -8.90 -5.30
CA ILE A 196 -11.18 -10.15 -6.05
C ILE A 196 -12.65 -10.58 -6.09
N GLU A 197 -13.37 -10.50 -4.96
CA GLU A 197 -14.81 -10.82 -4.91
C GLU A 197 -15.62 -9.93 -5.87
N GLU A 198 -15.33 -8.63 -5.92
CA GLU A 198 -15.98 -7.72 -6.86
C GLU A 198 -15.63 -8.06 -8.32
N ALA A 199 -14.34 -8.21 -8.64
CA ALA A 199 -13.90 -8.56 -9.99
C ALA A 199 -14.49 -9.88 -10.48
N ALA A 200 -14.56 -10.89 -9.62
CA ALA A 200 -15.13 -12.19 -9.94
C ALA A 200 -16.60 -12.09 -10.37
N ARG A 201 -17.40 -11.17 -9.79
CA ARG A 201 -18.79 -10.95 -10.21
C ARG A 201 -18.88 -10.37 -11.61
N HIS A 202 -18.02 -9.41 -11.94
CA HIS A 202 -17.97 -8.81 -13.28
C HIS A 202 -17.46 -9.78 -14.35
N LEU A 203 -16.45 -10.59 -14.00
CA LEU A 203 -15.85 -11.60 -14.87
C LEU A 203 -16.63 -12.93 -14.91
N LYS A 204 -17.72 -13.04 -14.13
CA LYS A 204 -18.53 -14.25 -13.98
C LYS A 204 -17.70 -15.47 -13.55
N ILE A 205 -16.70 -15.25 -12.69
CA ILE A 205 -15.90 -16.31 -12.06
C ILE A 205 -16.66 -16.83 -10.83
N ASP A 206 -16.99 -18.12 -10.83
CA ASP A 206 -17.56 -18.80 -9.65
C ASP A 206 -16.45 -19.09 -8.63
N LEU A 207 -16.32 -18.24 -7.61
CA LEU A 207 -15.26 -18.35 -6.60
C LEU A 207 -15.17 -19.74 -5.95
N LYS A 208 -16.29 -20.44 -5.77
CA LYS A 208 -16.32 -21.79 -5.16
C LYS A 208 -15.70 -22.86 -6.04
N LYS A 209 -15.50 -22.57 -7.33
CA LYS A 209 -14.85 -23.45 -8.31
C LYS A 209 -13.50 -22.92 -8.77
N ALA A 210 -13.19 -21.67 -8.44
CA ALA A 210 -11.97 -21.00 -8.85
C ALA A 210 -10.74 -21.57 -8.14
N THR A 211 -9.62 -21.56 -8.86
CA THR A 211 -8.29 -21.86 -8.33
C THR A 211 -7.47 -20.60 -8.17
N CYS A 212 -6.63 -20.54 -7.14
CA CYS A 212 -5.80 -19.37 -6.85
C CYS A 212 -4.35 -19.75 -6.54
N ALA A 213 -3.41 -18.93 -7.01
CA ALA A 213 -2.02 -18.94 -6.58
C ALA A 213 -1.68 -17.63 -5.85
N VAL A 214 -1.05 -17.72 -4.68
CA VAL A 214 -0.65 -16.55 -3.88
C VAL A 214 0.86 -16.50 -3.75
N GLN A 215 1.50 -15.55 -4.44
CA GLN A 215 2.93 -15.36 -4.32
C GLN A 215 3.23 -14.54 -3.06
N GLY A 216 4.08 -15.07 -2.19
CA GLY A 216 4.48 -14.43 -0.94
C GLY A 216 3.52 -14.66 0.22
N PHE A 217 3.96 -15.42 1.22
CA PHE A 217 3.20 -15.69 2.45
C PHE A 217 3.61 -14.72 3.58
N GLY A 218 3.80 -13.45 3.25
CA GLY A 218 3.96 -12.37 4.23
C GLY A 218 2.61 -11.95 4.82
N ASN A 219 2.57 -10.83 5.53
CA ASN A 219 1.31 -10.34 6.12
C ASN A 219 0.17 -10.22 5.09
N VAL A 220 0.43 -9.61 3.93
CA VAL A 220 -0.63 -9.43 2.90
C VAL A 220 -1.10 -10.76 2.33
N GLY A 221 -0.17 -11.59 1.82
CA GLY A 221 -0.54 -12.83 1.15
C GLY A 221 -1.11 -13.89 2.09
N SER A 222 -0.67 -13.97 3.35
CA SER A 222 -1.26 -14.91 4.32
C SER A 222 -2.72 -14.57 4.61
N TRP A 223 -3.03 -13.29 4.85
CA TRP A 223 -4.41 -12.84 5.05
C TRP A 223 -5.26 -12.95 3.79
N ALA A 224 -4.69 -12.62 2.62
CA ALA A 224 -5.40 -12.78 1.34
C ALA A 224 -5.77 -14.26 1.10
N PHE A 225 -4.85 -15.20 1.35
CA PHE A 225 -5.16 -16.63 1.31
C PHE A 225 -6.30 -16.95 2.28
N GLU A 226 -6.16 -16.63 3.57
CA GLU A 226 -7.19 -16.97 4.56
C GLU A 226 -8.59 -16.47 4.16
N PHE A 227 -8.72 -15.24 3.69
CA PHE A 227 -10.01 -14.70 3.26
C PHE A 227 -10.53 -15.30 1.96
N LEU A 228 -9.64 -15.63 1.01
CA LEU A 228 -10.03 -16.32 -0.22
C LEU A 228 -10.50 -17.75 0.07
N GLU A 229 -9.84 -18.45 0.99
CA GLU A 229 -10.28 -19.77 1.47
C GLU A 229 -11.66 -19.69 2.13
N GLN A 230 -11.89 -18.69 3.00
CA GLN A 230 -13.21 -18.43 3.61
C GLN A 230 -14.29 -18.10 2.57
N ALA A 231 -13.93 -17.43 1.47
CA ALA A 231 -14.82 -17.18 0.34
C ALA A 231 -15.07 -18.42 -0.54
N GLY A 232 -14.40 -19.54 -0.25
CA GLY A 232 -14.55 -20.82 -0.95
C GLY A 232 -13.60 -21.02 -2.14
N VAL A 233 -12.63 -20.13 -2.34
CA VAL A 233 -11.61 -20.25 -3.39
C VAL A 233 -10.61 -21.34 -3.03
N LYS A 234 -10.30 -22.20 -3.99
CA LYS A 234 -9.27 -23.24 -3.81
C LYS A 234 -7.89 -22.66 -4.05
N VAL A 235 -7.17 -22.30 -3.00
CA VAL A 235 -5.76 -21.92 -3.10
C VAL A 235 -4.93 -23.16 -3.37
N VAL A 236 -4.31 -23.26 -4.53
CA VAL A 236 -3.53 -24.43 -4.97
C VAL A 236 -2.04 -24.22 -4.87
N ALA A 237 -1.57 -22.98 -4.80
CA ALA A 237 -0.16 -22.64 -4.65
C ALA A 237 0.05 -21.45 -3.73
N VAL A 238 1.10 -21.53 -2.92
CA VAL A 238 1.63 -20.41 -2.13
C VAL A 238 3.14 -20.36 -2.24
N SER A 239 3.76 -19.19 -2.11
CA SER A 239 5.23 -19.06 -2.02
C SER A 239 5.72 -18.23 -0.84
N ASP A 240 6.99 -18.37 -0.49
CA ASP A 240 7.74 -17.40 0.30
C ASP A 240 9.10 -17.08 -0.35
N SER A 241 10.00 -16.43 0.39
CA SER A 241 11.31 -16.03 -0.13
C SER A 241 12.20 -17.18 -0.58
N ARG A 242 11.91 -18.44 -0.21
CA ARG A 242 12.71 -19.61 -0.54
C ARG A 242 12.13 -20.46 -1.67
N GLY A 243 10.83 -20.30 -1.99
CA GLY A 243 10.15 -21.06 -3.03
C GLY A 243 8.67 -21.27 -2.72
N GLY A 244 8.03 -22.15 -3.49
CA GLY A 244 6.60 -22.42 -3.47
C GLY A 244 6.23 -23.84 -3.04
N ALA A 245 4.98 -23.98 -2.59
CA ALA A 245 4.30 -25.25 -2.41
C ALA A 245 3.06 -25.29 -3.31
N TYR A 246 2.90 -26.34 -4.09
CA TYR A 246 1.78 -26.55 -4.99
C TYR A 246 1.05 -27.86 -4.69
N LYS A 247 -0.27 -27.81 -4.61
CA LYS A 247 -1.12 -28.98 -4.41
C LYS A 247 -2.41 -28.80 -5.20
N LYS A 248 -2.56 -29.55 -6.30
CA LYS A 248 -3.72 -29.47 -7.20
C LYS A 248 -5.08 -29.65 -6.50
N THR A 249 -5.11 -30.42 -5.40
CA THR A 249 -6.33 -30.63 -4.61
C THR A 249 -6.68 -29.46 -3.70
N GLY A 250 -5.79 -28.48 -3.53
CA GLY A 250 -5.91 -27.35 -2.61
C GLY A 250 -4.96 -27.46 -1.42
N LEU A 251 -4.53 -26.31 -0.93
CA LEU A 251 -3.80 -26.07 0.31
C LEU A 251 -4.75 -25.48 1.36
N TRP A 252 -4.55 -25.80 2.63
CA TRP A 252 -5.34 -25.26 3.74
C TRP A 252 -4.54 -24.24 4.53
N PHE A 253 -5.12 -23.08 4.81
CA PHE A 253 -4.43 -21.96 5.45
C PHE A 253 -3.77 -22.38 6.78
N ASN A 254 -4.53 -23.05 7.65
CA ASN A 254 -4.05 -23.49 8.96
C ASN A 254 -2.85 -24.43 8.87
N GLU A 255 -2.82 -25.33 7.87
CA GLU A 255 -1.71 -26.25 7.64
C GLU A 255 -0.45 -25.50 7.18
N VAL A 256 -0.60 -24.59 6.22
CA VAL A 256 0.51 -23.79 5.68
C VAL A 256 1.08 -22.85 6.75
N ALA A 257 0.21 -22.16 7.48
CA ALA A 257 0.61 -21.24 8.54
C ALA A 257 1.34 -21.96 9.68
N ALA A 258 0.83 -23.11 10.12
CA ALA A 258 1.48 -23.92 11.15
C ALA A 258 2.84 -24.44 10.69
N TYR A 259 2.94 -24.91 9.45
CA TYR A 259 4.21 -25.38 8.88
C TYR A 259 5.24 -24.26 8.80
N LYS A 260 4.87 -23.11 8.23
CA LYS A 260 5.76 -21.94 8.12
C LYS A 260 6.25 -21.48 9.49
N LYS A 261 5.37 -21.43 10.50
CA LYS A 261 5.75 -21.06 11.86
C LYS A 261 6.79 -22.01 12.46
N LYS A 262 6.72 -23.31 12.12
CA LYS A 262 7.62 -24.35 12.62
C LYS A 262 8.98 -24.36 11.90
N THR A 263 9.00 -24.18 10.59
CA THR A 263 10.19 -24.40 9.76
C THR A 263 10.83 -23.12 9.23
N GLY A 264 10.12 -21.99 9.32
CA GLY A 264 10.50 -20.71 8.71
C GLY A 264 10.37 -20.68 7.18
N SER A 265 9.79 -21.70 6.57
CA SER A 265 9.63 -21.84 5.12
C SER A 265 8.36 -22.61 4.78
N ILE A 266 7.77 -22.38 3.62
CA ILE A 266 6.66 -23.21 3.11
C ILE A 266 7.10 -24.29 2.13
N VAL A 267 8.36 -24.23 1.65
CA VAL A 267 8.94 -25.25 0.76
C VAL A 267 8.95 -26.61 1.47
N ASN A 268 8.64 -27.68 0.72
CA ASN A 268 8.51 -29.06 1.22
C ASN A 268 7.38 -29.26 2.25
N LEU A 269 6.32 -28.45 2.18
CA LEU A 269 5.08 -28.71 2.91
C LEU A 269 4.59 -30.15 2.59
N PRO A 270 4.30 -30.99 3.61
CA PRO A 270 3.89 -32.37 3.39
C PRO A 270 2.67 -32.50 2.46
N GLY A 271 2.76 -33.40 1.48
CA GLY A 271 1.69 -33.63 0.51
C GLY A 271 1.55 -32.54 -0.55
N SER A 272 2.51 -31.63 -0.66
CA SER A 272 2.63 -30.66 -1.76
C SER A 272 3.87 -30.97 -2.62
N GLN A 273 3.85 -30.49 -3.85
CA GLN A 273 4.99 -30.44 -4.75
C GLN A 273 5.74 -29.11 -4.54
N PRO A 274 7.07 -29.12 -4.32
CA PRO A 274 7.85 -27.90 -4.32
C PRO A 274 7.92 -27.32 -5.74
N ILE A 275 7.76 -26.00 -5.84
CA ILE A 275 7.88 -25.23 -7.09
C ILE A 275 8.72 -23.97 -6.84
N THR A 276 9.24 -23.33 -7.89
CA THR A 276 9.92 -22.03 -7.74
C THR A 276 8.93 -20.87 -7.62
N ASN A 277 9.44 -19.67 -7.33
CA ASN A 277 8.62 -18.46 -7.30
C ASN A 277 8.13 -18.07 -8.70
N GLU A 278 8.94 -18.33 -9.72
CA GLU A 278 8.67 -18.06 -11.12
C GLU A 278 7.61 -19.05 -11.65
N GLU A 279 7.79 -20.35 -11.37
CA GLU A 279 6.81 -21.38 -11.75
C GLU A 279 5.43 -21.11 -11.17
N LEU A 280 5.33 -20.55 -9.96
CA LEU A 280 4.06 -20.18 -9.33
C LEU A 280 3.27 -19.17 -10.17
N LEU A 281 3.95 -18.16 -10.73
CA LEU A 281 3.32 -17.08 -11.51
C LEU A 281 2.70 -17.60 -12.82
N GLU A 282 3.25 -18.69 -13.37
CA GLU A 282 2.86 -19.27 -14.66
C GLU A 282 1.89 -20.46 -14.55
N LEU A 283 1.43 -20.75 -13.32
CA LEU A 283 0.45 -21.81 -13.08
C LEU A 283 -0.87 -21.52 -13.80
N ASP A 284 -1.50 -22.61 -14.23
CA ASP A 284 -2.87 -22.59 -14.77
C ASP A 284 -3.87 -22.47 -13.61
N VAL A 285 -4.14 -21.23 -13.20
CA VAL A 285 -5.10 -20.88 -12.14
C VAL A 285 -6.06 -19.81 -12.64
N ASP A 286 -7.21 -19.64 -11.99
CA ASP A 286 -8.13 -18.55 -12.36
C ASP A 286 -7.67 -17.19 -11.82
N ILE A 287 -7.07 -17.20 -10.62
CA ILE A 287 -6.70 -16.01 -9.85
C ILE A 287 -5.22 -16.07 -9.44
N LEU A 288 -4.49 -14.98 -9.64
CA LEU A 288 -3.10 -14.83 -9.20
C LEU A 288 -2.97 -13.61 -8.28
N VAL A 289 -2.33 -13.80 -7.12
CA VAL A 289 -2.10 -12.73 -6.14
C VAL A 289 -0.60 -12.52 -5.93
N PRO A 290 0.04 -11.60 -6.66
CA PRO A 290 1.43 -11.23 -6.40
C PRO A 290 1.50 -10.33 -5.16
N SER A 291 2.07 -10.85 -4.07
CA SER A 291 2.14 -10.16 -2.76
C SER A 291 3.52 -10.27 -2.08
N ALA A 292 4.58 -10.44 -2.89
CA ALA A 292 5.96 -10.57 -2.43
C ALA A 292 6.82 -9.32 -2.70
N LEU A 293 7.34 -9.19 -3.92
CA LEU A 293 8.29 -8.16 -4.35
C LEU A 293 7.70 -7.33 -5.51
N GLU A 294 8.35 -6.20 -5.79
CA GLU A 294 8.12 -5.40 -7.00
C GLU A 294 8.69 -6.11 -8.25
N ASP A 295 8.19 -5.74 -9.43
CA ASP A 295 8.69 -6.17 -10.76
C ASP A 295 8.83 -7.70 -10.95
N VAL A 296 7.92 -8.48 -10.36
CA VAL A 296 7.87 -9.95 -10.49
C VAL A 296 7.14 -10.42 -11.75
N ILE A 297 6.21 -9.61 -12.27
CA ILE A 297 5.54 -9.83 -13.54
C ILE A 297 6.08 -8.82 -14.54
N THR A 298 6.92 -9.30 -15.45
CA THR A 298 7.68 -8.48 -16.40
C THR A 298 7.30 -8.85 -17.82
N ARG A 299 7.87 -8.13 -18.79
CA ARG A 299 7.73 -8.44 -20.22
C ARG A 299 8.03 -9.91 -20.55
N ASP A 300 8.97 -10.51 -19.82
CA ASP A 300 9.52 -11.83 -20.12
C ASP A 300 8.57 -12.97 -19.73
N ASN A 301 7.84 -12.84 -18.62
CA ASN A 301 6.91 -13.86 -18.13
C ASN A 301 5.42 -13.53 -18.34
N ALA A 302 5.05 -12.28 -18.67
CA ALA A 302 3.65 -11.88 -18.82
C ALA A 302 2.86 -12.71 -19.86
N LYS A 303 3.54 -13.24 -20.88
CA LYS A 303 2.92 -14.13 -21.89
C LYS A 303 2.65 -15.55 -21.38
N SER A 304 3.36 -15.98 -20.35
CA SER A 304 3.23 -17.30 -19.74
C SER A 304 2.13 -17.34 -18.67
N ILE A 305 1.66 -16.18 -18.21
CA ILE A 305 0.59 -16.09 -17.22
C ILE A 305 -0.74 -16.55 -17.83
N LYS A 306 -1.38 -17.50 -17.16
CA LYS A 306 -2.66 -18.11 -17.57
C LYS A 306 -3.86 -17.63 -16.74
N ALA A 307 -3.59 -16.87 -15.68
CA ALA A 307 -4.63 -16.32 -14.82
C ALA A 307 -5.58 -15.40 -15.58
N LYS A 308 -6.87 -15.47 -15.25
CA LYS A 308 -7.90 -14.56 -15.78
C LYS A 308 -7.94 -13.25 -14.99
N LEU A 309 -7.59 -13.33 -13.71
CA LEU A 309 -7.59 -12.24 -12.77
C LEU A 309 -6.27 -12.19 -12.01
N ILE A 310 -5.64 -11.02 -11.98
CA ILE A 310 -4.49 -10.71 -11.15
C ILE A 310 -4.90 -9.64 -10.14
N ALA A 311 -4.58 -9.81 -8.86
CA ALA A 311 -4.85 -8.81 -7.83
C ALA A 311 -3.56 -8.47 -7.07
N GLU A 312 -3.09 -7.24 -7.24
CA GLU A 312 -1.77 -6.82 -6.76
C GLU A 312 -1.76 -6.53 -5.26
N GLY A 313 -1.31 -7.50 -4.47
CA GLY A 313 -1.12 -7.34 -3.03
C GLY A 313 0.15 -6.55 -2.67
N ALA A 314 1.21 -6.68 -3.48
CA ALA A 314 2.42 -5.88 -3.37
C ALA A 314 2.25 -4.50 -4.02
N ASN A 315 3.20 -3.59 -3.84
CA ASN A 315 3.27 -2.36 -4.63
C ASN A 315 4.13 -2.64 -5.87
N GLY A 316 3.64 -2.24 -7.05
CA GLY A 316 4.33 -2.41 -8.33
C GLY A 316 4.83 -3.81 -8.66
N PRO A 317 4.07 -4.91 -8.44
CA PRO A 317 4.55 -6.24 -8.81
C PRO A 317 4.60 -6.46 -10.34
N THR A 318 3.93 -5.61 -11.13
CA THR A 318 3.80 -5.74 -12.59
C THR A 318 4.43 -4.54 -13.29
N THR A 319 5.29 -4.77 -14.28
CA THR A 319 5.91 -3.69 -15.06
C THR A 319 4.92 -3.10 -16.09
N PRO A 320 5.10 -1.84 -16.53
CA PRO A 320 4.24 -1.23 -17.55
C PRO A 320 4.14 -2.04 -18.86
N GLU A 321 5.24 -2.67 -19.29
CA GLU A 321 5.25 -3.51 -20.49
C GLU A 321 4.44 -4.80 -20.31
N ALA A 322 4.44 -5.34 -19.09
CA ALA A 322 3.64 -6.52 -18.74
C ALA A 322 2.14 -6.18 -18.69
N ASP A 323 1.76 -5.02 -18.14
CA ASP A 323 0.36 -4.55 -18.15
C ASP A 323 -0.21 -4.52 -19.58
N ASP A 324 0.54 -3.98 -20.55
CA ASP A 324 0.09 -3.91 -21.94
C ASP A 324 -0.09 -5.30 -22.59
N ILE A 325 0.74 -6.29 -22.21
CA ILE A 325 0.61 -7.68 -22.67
C ILE A 325 -0.61 -8.34 -22.04
N LEU A 326 -0.77 -8.20 -20.72
CA LEU A 326 -1.86 -8.78 -19.96
C LEU A 326 -3.22 -8.23 -20.43
N PHE A 327 -3.30 -6.92 -20.65
CA PHE A 327 -4.51 -6.27 -21.17
C PHE A 327 -4.88 -6.79 -22.56
N LYS A 328 -3.92 -6.92 -23.48
CA LYS A 328 -4.16 -7.51 -24.82
C LYS A 328 -4.60 -8.98 -24.76
N ASN A 329 -4.16 -9.70 -23.75
CA ASN A 329 -4.55 -11.09 -23.50
C ASN A 329 -5.87 -11.23 -22.72
N ASN A 330 -6.60 -10.13 -22.48
CA ASN A 330 -7.84 -10.08 -21.70
C ASN A 330 -7.68 -10.57 -20.25
N VAL A 331 -6.49 -10.42 -19.67
CA VAL A 331 -6.25 -10.65 -18.24
C VAL A 331 -6.62 -9.38 -17.49
N THR A 332 -7.54 -9.49 -16.53
CA THR A 332 -7.90 -8.35 -15.68
C THR A 332 -6.88 -8.20 -14.57
N VAL A 333 -6.24 -7.03 -14.47
CA VAL A 333 -5.32 -6.68 -13.39
C VAL A 333 -6.00 -5.67 -12.47
N ILE A 334 -6.26 -6.05 -11.22
CA ILE A 334 -6.67 -5.10 -10.17
C ILE A 334 -5.40 -4.42 -9.67
N PRO A 335 -5.21 -3.12 -9.95
CA PRO A 335 -3.95 -2.44 -9.68
C PRO A 335 -3.69 -2.27 -8.18
N ASP A 336 -2.43 -2.27 -7.79
CA ASP A 336 -1.95 -2.10 -6.42
C ASP A 336 -2.52 -0.88 -5.70
N ILE A 337 -2.64 0.28 -6.38
CA ILE A 337 -3.26 1.50 -5.84
C ILE A 337 -4.73 1.31 -5.41
N LEU A 338 -5.36 0.23 -5.83
CA LEU A 338 -6.69 -0.19 -5.41
C LEU A 338 -6.63 -1.45 -4.55
N ALA A 339 -6.09 -2.56 -5.06
CA ALA A 339 -6.15 -3.88 -4.41
C ALA A 339 -5.60 -3.87 -2.98
N ASN A 340 -4.46 -3.19 -2.75
CA ASN A 340 -3.81 -3.13 -1.45
C ASN A 340 -4.23 -1.90 -0.59
N SER A 341 -5.26 -1.15 -1.02
CA SER A 341 -5.72 0.05 -0.30
C SER A 341 -6.45 -0.23 1.02
N GLY A 342 -6.67 -1.49 1.39
CA GLY A 342 -7.27 -1.81 2.68
C GLY A 342 -6.48 -1.24 3.87
N GLY A 343 -5.15 -1.24 3.80
CA GLY A 343 -4.30 -0.65 4.85
C GLY A 343 -4.47 0.86 5.03
N VAL A 344 -4.61 1.63 3.94
CA VAL A 344 -4.85 3.08 4.04
C VAL A 344 -6.29 3.38 4.46
N SER A 345 -7.25 2.57 4.01
CA SER A 345 -8.66 2.66 4.43
C SER A 345 -8.82 2.41 5.92
N THR A 346 -8.20 1.38 6.49
CA THR A 346 -8.25 1.14 7.94
C THR A 346 -7.43 2.18 8.71
N SER A 347 -6.34 2.73 8.14
CA SER A 347 -5.64 3.87 8.74
C SER A 347 -6.52 5.13 8.78
N TYR A 348 -7.35 5.35 7.76
CA TYR A 348 -8.38 6.40 7.78
C TYR A 348 -9.41 6.14 8.90
N LEU A 349 -9.91 4.91 9.03
CA LEU A 349 -10.83 4.55 10.11
C LEU A 349 -10.20 4.76 11.50
N GLU A 350 -8.91 4.44 11.67
CA GLU A 350 -8.16 4.75 12.90
C GLU A 350 -8.12 6.26 13.18
N TRP A 351 -7.87 7.08 12.16
CA TRP A 351 -7.86 8.52 12.30
C TRP A 351 -9.24 9.07 12.71
N VAL A 352 -10.33 8.59 12.09
CA VAL A 352 -11.70 8.99 12.46
C VAL A 352 -12.02 8.63 13.91
N GLN A 353 -11.71 7.40 14.33
CA GLN A 353 -11.93 6.95 15.72
C GLN A 353 -11.19 7.85 16.72
N ASN A 354 -9.93 8.22 16.41
CA ASN A 354 -9.12 9.08 17.28
C ASN A 354 -9.62 10.54 17.31
N LEU A 355 -10.19 11.06 16.23
CA LEU A 355 -10.81 12.39 16.23
C LEU A 355 -12.11 12.43 17.05
N GLN A 356 -12.84 11.32 17.08
CA GLN A 356 -14.13 11.21 17.77
C GLN A 356 -14.00 10.69 19.19
N HIS A 357 -12.84 10.13 19.56
CA HIS A 357 -12.63 9.35 20.78
C HIS A 357 -13.64 8.21 20.96
N LEU A 358 -14.09 7.63 19.84
CA LEU A 358 -15.04 6.52 19.78
C LEU A 358 -14.39 5.38 18.99
N TYR A 359 -14.18 4.24 19.65
CA TYR A 359 -13.51 3.07 19.05
C TYR A 359 -14.52 2.00 18.67
N TRP A 360 -14.32 1.43 17.50
CA TRP A 360 -15.21 0.44 16.90
C TRP A 360 -14.74 -0.98 17.17
N THR A 361 -15.68 -1.94 17.12
CA THR A 361 -15.33 -3.36 17.13
C THR A 361 -14.64 -3.77 15.82
N ALA A 362 -14.00 -4.95 15.80
CA ALA A 362 -13.37 -5.47 14.59
C ALA A 362 -14.38 -5.63 13.45
N GLU A 363 -15.60 -6.09 13.76
CA GLU A 363 -16.68 -6.31 12.80
C GLU A 363 -17.16 -4.98 12.18
N GLU A 364 -17.27 -3.93 13.00
CA GLU A 364 -17.64 -2.59 12.52
C GLU A 364 -16.55 -2.01 11.61
N VAL A 365 -15.28 -2.15 11.97
CA VAL A 365 -14.14 -1.75 11.13
C VAL A 365 -14.17 -2.51 9.80
N ASP A 366 -14.37 -3.82 9.85
CA ASP A 366 -14.42 -4.69 8.67
C ASP A 366 -15.59 -4.33 7.73
N HIS A 367 -16.77 -4.06 8.29
CA HIS A 367 -17.94 -3.65 7.52
C HIS A 367 -17.69 -2.30 6.81
N ARG A 368 -17.10 -1.33 7.51
CA ARG A 368 -16.73 -0.03 6.93
C ARG A 368 -15.64 -0.17 5.87
N LEU A 369 -14.62 -0.98 6.13
CA LEU A 369 -13.57 -1.29 5.17
C LEU A 369 -14.16 -1.89 3.89
N LYS A 370 -15.06 -2.88 4.01
CA LYS A 370 -15.73 -3.48 2.85
C LYS A 370 -16.47 -2.45 2.03
N ALA A 371 -17.28 -1.59 2.67
CA ALA A 371 -18.01 -0.54 1.96
C ALA A 371 -17.08 0.41 1.17
N ILE A 372 -15.94 0.80 1.76
CA ILE A 372 -14.94 1.64 1.09
C ILE A 372 -14.35 0.93 -0.13
N MET A 373 -13.89 -0.31 0.05
CA MET A 373 -13.21 -1.07 -1.00
C MET A 373 -14.13 -1.41 -2.18
N VAL A 374 -15.38 -1.80 -1.90
CA VAL A 374 -16.39 -2.09 -2.95
C VAL A 374 -16.67 -0.86 -3.79
N LYS A 375 -16.86 0.30 -3.15
CA LYS A 375 -17.08 1.56 -3.87
C LYS A 375 -15.86 1.95 -4.71
N ALA A 376 -14.65 1.86 -4.13
CA ALA A 376 -13.41 2.18 -4.85
C ALA A 376 -13.22 1.29 -6.08
N PHE A 377 -13.51 -0.02 -5.96
CA PHE A 377 -13.48 -0.95 -7.08
C PHE A 377 -14.47 -0.57 -8.17
N ALA A 378 -15.74 -0.31 -7.80
CA ALA A 378 -16.78 0.02 -8.76
C ALA A 378 -16.44 1.27 -9.59
N GLU A 379 -15.91 2.32 -8.95
CA GLU A 379 -15.54 3.57 -9.65
C GLU A 379 -14.33 3.38 -10.57
N ALA A 380 -13.30 2.66 -10.12
CA ALA A 380 -12.13 2.37 -10.94
C ALA A 380 -12.49 1.48 -12.15
N TYR A 381 -13.32 0.46 -11.94
CA TYR A 381 -13.80 -0.43 -13.00
C TYR A 381 -14.69 0.32 -13.99
N LYS A 382 -15.67 1.09 -13.50
CA LYS A 382 -16.51 1.94 -14.35
C LYS A 382 -15.67 2.87 -15.23
N THR A 383 -14.71 3.56 -14.63
CA THR A 383 -13.83 4.49 -15.36
C THR A 383 -12.98 3.76 -16.42
N SER A 384 -12.47 2.56 -16.12
CA SER A 384 -11.72 1.79 -17.12
C SER A 384 -12.58 1.39 -18.32
N GLN A 385 -13.85 1.06 -18.10
CA GLN A 385 -14.81 0.77 -19.17
C GLN A 385 -15.16 2.04 -19.98
N GLU A 386 -15.41 3.18 -19.33
CA GLU A 386 -15.75 4.44 -19.99
C GLU A 386 -14.65 4.94 -20.92
N TYR A 387 -13.38 4.77 -20.54
CA TYR A 387 -12.22 5.17 -21.33
C TYR A 387 -11.68 4.05 -22.24
N ASN A 388 -12.21 2.83 -22.12
CA ASN A 388 -11.72 1.63 -22.81
C ASN A 388 -10.21 1.40 -22.61
N VAL A 389 -9.78 1.36 -21.35
CA VAL A 389 -8.38 1.20 -20.93
C VAL A 389 -8.24 0.09 -19.89
N ASP A 390 -7.01 -0.30 -19.60
CA ASP A 390 -6.72 -1.22 -18.50
C ASP A 390 -7.15 -0.60 -17.14
N MET A 391 -7.38 -1.46 -16.15
CA MET A 391 -7.91 -1.01 -14.86
C MET A 391 -6.92 -0.18 -14.04
N ARG A 392 -5.59 -0.31 -14.27
CA ARG A 392 -4.60 0.59 -13.66
C ARG A 392 -4.79 2.00 -14.19
N THR A 393 -4.79 2.17 -15.51
CA THR A 393 -5.02 3.45 -16.16
C THR A 393 -6.37 4.04 -15.76
N GLY A 394 -7.44 3.23 -15.73
CA GLY A 394 -8.77 3.67 -15.28
C GLY A 394 -8.79 4.16 -13.82
N ALA A 395 -8.10 3.47 -12.92
CA ALA A 395 -7.97 3.89 -11.52
C ALA A 395 -7.21 5.22 -11.39
N TYR A 396 -6.14 5.43 -12.17
CA TYR A 396 -5.42 6.70 -12.21
C TYR A 396 -6.30 7.84 -12.75
N ILE A 397 -7.02 7.63 -13.86
CA ILE A 397 -7.93 8.64 -14.43
C ILE A 397 -8.98 9.07 -13.40
N TYR A 398 -9.60 8.11 -12.70
CA TYR A 398 -10.57 8.39 -11.65
C TYR A 398 -9.95 9.22 -10.51
N ALA A 399 -8.79 8.82 -10.00
CA ALA A 399 -8.10 9.54 -8.93
C ALA A 399 -7.69 10.96 -9.33
N ILE A 400 -7.06 11.12 -10.49
CA ILE A 400 -6.62 12.42 -11.01
C ILE A 400 -7.83 13.33 -11.23
N GLY A 401 -8.91 12.80 -11.81
CA GLY A 401 -10.18 13.53 -11.98
C GLY A 401 -10.71 14.08 -10.66
N LYS A 402 -10.78 13.26 -9.61
CA LYS A 402 -11.23 13.71 -8.28
C LYS A 402 -10.34 14.78 -7.67
N VAL A 403 -9.02 14.64 -7.77
CA VAL A 403 -8.09 15.64 -7.24
C VAL A 403 -8.23 16.95 -8.02
N ARG A 404 -8.25 16.90 -9.36
CA ARG A 404 -8.50 18.05 -10.24
C ARG A 404 -9.80 18.77 -9.86
N ASP A 405 -10.89 18.04 -9.73
CA ASP A 405 -12.21 18.63 -9.46
C ASP A 405 -12.25 19.30 -8.08
N ALA A 406 -11.61 18.69 -7.08
CA ALA A 406 -11.44 19.30 -5.77
C ALA A 406 -10.59 20.58 -5.83
N MET A 407 -9.49 20.59 -6.59
CA MET A 407 -8.68 21.80 -6.79
C MET A 407 -9.46 22.93 -7.45
N LYS A 408 -10.23 22.59 -8.51
CA LYS A 408 -11.04 23.55 -9.26
C LYS A 408 -12.15 24.16 -8.39
N ILE A 409 -12.91 23.32 -7.67
CA ILE A 409 -13.99 23.79 -6.78
C ILE A 409 -13.44 24.65 -5.64
N ARG A 410 -12.21 24.38 -5.18
CA ARG A 410 -11.52 25.20 -4.17
C ARG A 410 -10.87 26.46 -4.73
N GLY A 411 -10.99 26.74 -6.03
CA GLY A 411 -10.48 27.95 -6.67
C GLY A 411 -8.95 28.01 -6.76
N TRP A 412 -8.27 26.87 -6.89
CA TRP A 412 -6.81 26.86 -7.08
C TRP A 412 -6.40 27.31 -8.48
N PHE A 413 -7.29 27.16 -9.46
CA PHE A 413 -7.15 27.59 -10.85
C PHE A 413 -8.52 27.79 -11.49
#